data_AF-A0A348YCP8-F1
#
_entry.id   AF-A0A348YCP8-F1
#
_cell.length_a   1.000
_cell.length_b   1.000
_cell.length_c   1.000
_cell.angle_alpha   90.00
_cell.angle_beta   90.00
_cell.angle_gamma   90.00
#
_symmetry.space_group_name_H-M   'P 1'
#
loop_
_entity.id
_entity.type
_entity.pdbx_description
1 polymer ?
#
loop_
_entity_poly.entity_id
_entity_poly.type
_entity_poly.pdbx_seq_one_letter_code
_entity_poly.pdbx_strand_id
1 'polypeptide(L)'
;IAGDGGKLGRGGMLTKIRAGRLAAMGGCPTVIVSGAIDDVITRVVSGEAVGTLLTTNDQDKIIARKQWLAAHLRMSGSLIVDAGAAKAVVEHQKSLLPVGVSEVRGDFDEGDVVEIVHQDTGERIAVGQVNFSSRDARRVARERTEQFDRILGNNEERVVMVHRDNLALTM
;
A
#
# COMPACT_ATOMS: atom_id res chain seq x y z
N ILE A 1 -9.14 12.00 28.45
CA ILE A 1 -10.25 12.82 27.89
C ILE A 1 -9.59 13.90 27.03
N ALA A 2 -9.69 13.83 25.69
CA ALA A 2 -9.10 14.82 24.79
C ALA A 2 -10.14 15.91 24.51
N GLY A 3 -9.83 17.16 24.88
CA GLY A 3 -10.74 18.30 24.83
C GLY A 3 -10.99 18.85 23.43
N ASP A 4 -12.15 19.49 23.27
CA ASP A 4 -12.58 20.18 22.07
C ASP A 4 -11.77 21.47 21.83
N GLY A 5 -11.63 21.88 20.57
CA GLY A 5 -10.61 22.81 20.07
C GLY A 5 -10.46 24.15 20.81
N GLY A 6 -9.21 24.56 21.06
CA GLY A 6 -8.87 25.88 21.61
C GLY A 6 -8.75 26.97 20.55
N LYS A 7 -8.73 28.23 21.01
CA LYS A 7 -8.77 29.53 20.30
C LYS A 7 -7.80 29.73 19.10
N LEU A 8 -6.86 28.82 18.86
CA LEU A 8 -5.74 28.98 17.91
C LEU A 8 -5.76 27.99 16.73
N GLY A 9 -6.75 27.10 16.59
CA GLY A 9 -6.79 26.20 15.44
C GLY A 9 -8.15 25.55 15.19
N ARG A 10 -8.49 25.32 13.91
CA ARG A 10 -9.76 24.73 13.46
C ARG A 10 -9.88 23.22 13.71
N GLY A 11 -8.81 22.55 14.12
CA GLY A 11 -8.80 21.14 14.52
C GLY A 11 -8.16 20.98 15.89
N GLY A 12 -8.93 20.52 16.87
CA GLY A 12 -8.47 20.31 18.25
C GLY A 12 -7.37 19.25 18.37
N MET A 13 -6.99 18.91 19.60
CA MET A 13 -5.98 17.88 19.85
C MET A 13 -6.40 16.52 19.27
N LEU A 14 -7.70 16.22 19.30
CA LEU A 14 -8.27 15.03 18.69
C LEU A 14 -7.96 14.91 17.20
N THR A 15 -8.07 15.98 16.43
CA THR A 15 -7.77 15.98 14.98
C THR A 15 -6.28 15.74 14.72
N LYS A 16 -5.40 16.31 15.56
CA LYS A 16 -3.94 16.10 15.46
C LYS A 16 -3.54 14.66 15.78
N ILE A 17 -4.15 14.07 16.80
CA ILE A 17 -3.96 12.66 17.14
C ILE A 17 -4.48 11.76 16.01
N ARG A 18 -5.64 12.07 15.41
CA ARG A 18 -6.18 11.32 14.26
C ARG A 18 -5.25 11.40 13.05
N ALA A 19 -4.76 12.59 12.72
CA ALA A 19 -3.80 12.79 11.63
C ALA A 19 -2.48 12.05 11.90
N GLY A 20 -1.94 12.14 13.11
CA GLY A 20 -0.73 11.42 13.52
C GLY A 20 -0.91 9.90 13.48
N ARG A 21 -2.08 9.39 13.85
CA ARG A 21 -2.41 7.96 13.70
C ARG A 21 -2.44 7.55 12.23
N LEU A 22 -3.04 8.35 11.35
CA LEU A 22 -3.07 8.09 9.91
C LEU A 22 -1.66 8.15 9.28
N ALA A 23 -0.83 9.09 9.69
CA ALA A 23 0.55 9.20 9.24
C ALA A 23 1.40 8.00 9.73
N ALA A 24 1.24 7.61 11.00
CA ALA A 24 1.89 6.43 11.57
C ALA A 24 1.45 5.15 10.84
N MET A 25 0.19 5.08 10.42
CA MET A 25 -0.33 4.00 9.58
C MET A 25 0.38 3.91 8.20
N GLY A 26 0.85 5.03 7.65
CA GLY A 26 1.71 5.06 6.46
C GLY A 26 3.20 4.82 6.76
N GLY A 27 3.56 4.50 8.00
CA GLY A 27 4.96 4.36 8.42
C GLY A 27 5.70 5.68 8.63
N CYS A 28 4.98 6.81 8.68
CA CYS A 28 5.56 8.14 8.91
C CYS A 28 5.44 8.53 10.40
N PRO A 29 6.54 8.57 11.16
CA PRO A 29 6.50 9.13 12.51
C PRO A 29 6.04 10.59 12.49
N THR A 30 5.25 10.99 13.48
CA THR A 30 4.69 12.34 13.56
C THR A 30 5.00 12.94 14.91
N VAL A 31 5.53 14.16 14.94
CA VAL A 31 5.74 14.92 16.17
C VAL A 31 4.67 16.00 16.30
N ILE A 32 3.96 16.01 17.42
CA ILE A 32 3.07 17.12 17.81
C ILE A 32 3.83 18.01 18.80
N VAL A 33 4.10 19.25 18.41
CA VAL A 33 4.88 20.19 19.21
C VAL A 33 4.27 21.60 19.16
N SER A 34 4.53 22.41 20.20
CA SER A 34 4.13 23.82 20.22
C SER A 34 4.98 24.64 19.26
N GLY A 35 4.34 25.36 18.34
CA GLY A 35 5.02 26.28 17.42
C GLY A 35 5.56 27.55 18.08
N ALA A 36 5.26 27.79 19.36
CA ALA A 36 5.79 28.91 20.14
C ALA A 36 7.17 28.63 20.74
N ILE A 37 7.71 27.43 20.56
CA ILE A 37 9.05 27.06 21.00
C ILE A 37 10.06 27.56 19.96
N ASP A 38 11.08 28.29 20.40
CA ASP A 38 12.13 28.78 19.52
C ASP A 38 12.90 27.62 18.86
N ASP A 39 13.20 27.80 17.58
CA ASP A 39 13.93 26.85 16.71
C ASP A 39 13.35 25.43 16.69
N VAL A 40 12.05 25.28 16.99
CA VAL A 40 11.41 23.98 17.23
C VAL A 40 11.56 23.00 16.07
N ILE A 41 11.53 23.48 14.83
CA ILE A 41 11.69 22.61 13.65
C ILE A 41 13.11 22.02 13.63
N THR A 42 14.14 22.85 13.75
CA THR A 42 15.55 22.40 13.76
C THR A 42 15.82 21.44 14.90
N ARG A 43 15.27 21.73 16.09
CA ARG A 43 15.38 20.89 17.29
C ARG A 43 14.76 19.51 17.09
N VAL A 44 13.52 19.46 16.58
CA VAL A 44 12.85 18.19 16.26
C VAL A 44 13.63 17.39 15.21
N VAL A 45 14.12 18.05 14.15
CA VAL A 45 14.91 17.39 13.09
C VAL A 45 16.24 16.86 13.62
N SER A 46 16.87 17.54 14.58
CA SER A 46 18.08 17.06 15.26
C SER A 46 17.86 15.88 16.22
N GLY A 47 16.62 15.42 16.37
CA GLY A 47 16.27 14.29 17.25
C GLY A 47 16.07 14.69 18.72
N GLU A 48 15.97 15.99 19.02
CA GLU A 48 15.67 16.44 20.38
C GLU A 48 14.25 16.02 20.77
N ALA A 49 14.10 15.48 21.99
CA ALA A 49 12.82 15.03 22.52
C ALA A 49 11.92 16.21 22.96
N VAL A 50 11.34 16.91 21.99
CA VAL A 50 10.44 18.06 22.20
C VAL A 50 9.03 17.74 21.69
N GLY A 51 8.02 17.92 22.55
CA GLY A 51 6.62 17.64 22.22
C GLY A 51 6.26 16.16 22.42
N THR A 52 5.44 15.61 21.53
CA THR A 52 4.96 14.22 21.60
C THR A 52 5.20 13.51 20.28
N LEU A 53 6.04 12.48 20.29
CA LEU A 53 6.29 11.60 19.15
C LEU A 53 5.21 10.51 19.08
N LEU A 54 4.50 10.48 17.97
CA LEU A 54 3.60 9.41 17.57
C LEU A 54 4.32 8.54 16.56
N THR A 55 4.60 7.30 16.93
CA THR A 55 5.27 6.31 16.10
C THR A 55 4.58 4.97 16.24
N THR A 56 4.87 4.06 15.31
CA THR A 56 4.33 2.70 15.30
C THR A 56 5.47 1.71 15.12
N ASN A 57 5.33 0.50 15.66
CA ASN A 57 6.33 -0.55 15.44
C ASN A 57 6.30 -1.04 13.98
N ASP A 58 7.35 -1.74 13.53
CA ASP A 58 7.47 -2.14 12.12
C ASP A 58 6.37 -3.12 11.66
N GLN A 59 5.84 -3.96 12.56
CA GLN A 59 4.72 -4.85 12.25
C GLN A 59 3.44 -4.06 11.96
N ASP A 60 3.17 -3.04 12.78
CA ASP A 60 2.02 -2.17 12.63
C ASP A 60 2.11 -1.31 11.35
N LYS A 61 3.32 -0.96 10.87
CA LYS A 61 3.51 -0.28 9.57
C LYS A 61 2.99 -1.12 8.41
N ILE A 62 3.31 -2.42 8.41
CA ILE A 62 2.85 -3.35 7.37
C ILE A 62 1.33 -3.50 7.43
N ILE A 63 0.78 -3.73 8.63
CA ILE A 63 -0.67 -3.85 8.84
C ILE A 63 -1.39 -2.60 8.34
N ALA A 64 -0.86 -1.43 8.69
CA ALA A 64 -1.50 -0.19 8.36
C ALA A 64 -1.38 0.22 6.89
N ARG A 65 -0.27 -0.12 6.22
CA ARG A 65 -0.14 -0.02 4.75
C ARG A 65 -1.19 -0.89 4.06
N LYS A 66 -1.40 -2.12 4.54
CA LYS A 66 -2.45 -3.01 4.03
C LYS A 66 -3.86 -2.44 4.26
N GLN A 67 -4.11 -1.86 5.43
CA GLN A 67 -5.39 -1.19 5.72
C GLN A 67 -5.60 0.04 4.82
N TRP A 68 -4.55 0.80 4.51
CA TRP A 68 -4.63 1.93 3.59
C TRP A 68 -4.97 1.49 2.16
N LEU A 69 -4.32 0.43 1.68
CA LEU A 69 -4.64 -0.20 0.39
C LEU A 69 -6.11 -0.65 0.33
N ALA A 70 -6.62 -1.24 1.41
CA ALA A 70 -8.00 -1.71 1.49
C ALA A 70 -9.05 -0.60 1.60
N ALA A 71 -8.71 0.56 2.19
CA ALA A 71 -9.71 1.53 2.63
C ALA A 71 -9.93 2.73 1.69
N HIS A 72 -8.97 3.13 0.84
CA HIS A 72 -9.00 4.49 0.26
C HIS A 72 -8.53 4.69 -1.19
N LEU A 73 -8.42 3.65 -2.03
CA LEU A 73 -8.07 3.87 -3.44
C LEU A 73 -9.24 3.62 -4.38
N ARG A 74 -9.49 4.59 -5.27
CA ARG A 74 -10.17 4.30 -6.53
C ARG A 74 -9.28 3.30 -7.26
N MET A 75 -9.82 2.14 -7.54
CA MET A 75 -9.08 1.07 -8.19
C MET A 75 -8.91 1.44 -9.66
N SER A 76 -7.67 1.55 -10.13
CA SER A 76 -7.37 1.94 -11.53
C SER A 76 -7.64 0.78 -12.51
N GLY A 77 -7.75 -0.46 -12.01
CA GLY A 77 -8.05 -1.63 -12.82
C GLY A 77 -8.19 -2.91 -12.00
N SER A 78 -8.19 -4.05 -12.69
CA SER A 78 -8.25 -5.37 -12.07
C SER A 78 -7.38 -6.42 -12.77
N LEU A 79 -6.85 -7.34 -11.96
CA LEU A 79 -6.11 -8.53 -12.36
C LEU A 79 -7.01 -9.73 -12.10
N ILE A 80 -7.39 -10.43 -13.15
CA ILE A 80 -8.13 -11.69 -13.04
C ILE A 80 -7.10 -12.80 -12.85
N VAL A 81 -7.28 -13.65 -11.84
CA VAL A 81 -6.31 -14.68 -11.46
C VAL A 81 -6.90 -16.07 -11.45
N ASP A 82 -6.07 -17.06 -11.78
CA ASP A 82 -6.50 -18.46 -11.71
C ASP A 82 -6.64 -18.99 -10.28
N ALA A 83 -7.26 -20.16 -10.15
CA ALA A 83 -7.51 -20.79 -8.86
C ALA A 83 -6.21 -21.07 -8.06
N GLY A 84 -5.09 -21.37 -8.75
CA GLY A 84 -3.80 -21.62 -8.10
C GLY A 84 -3.22 -20.35 -7.50
N ALA A 85 -3.27 -19.25 -8.24
CA ALA A 85 -2.85 -17.93 -7.78
C ALA A 85 -3.77 -17.38 -6.68
N ALA A 86 -5.09 -17.54 -6.84
CA ALA A 86 -6.05 -17.16 -5.81
C ALA A 86 -5.78 -17.90 -4.49
N LYS A 87 -5.57 -19.22 -4.55
CA LYS A 87 -5.20 -20.02 -3.38
C LYS A 87 -3.89 -19.56 -2.75
N ALA A 88 -2.86 -19.29 -3.56
CA ALA A 88 -1.57 -18.82 -3.07
C ALA A 88 -1.66 -17.45 -2.36
N VAL A 89 -2.49 -16.55 -2.88
CA VAL A 89 -2.73 -15.23 -2.28
C VAL A 89 -3.53 -15.35 -0.98
N VAL A 90 -4.66 -16.06 -1.00
CA VAL A 90 -5.60 -16.13 0.13
C VAL A 90 -5.09 -17.03 1.26
N GLU A 91 -4.71 -18.27 0.94
CA GLU A 91 -4.37 -19.27 1.97
C GLU A 91 -2.91 -19.17 2.42
N HIS A 92 -2.02 -18.75 1.53
CA HIS A 92 -0.57 -18.79 1.78
C HIS A 92 0.08 -17.41 1.88
N GLN A 93 -0.70 -16.32 1.71
CA GLN A 93 -0.21 -14.94 1.76
C GLN A 93 1.04 -14.71 0.90
N LYS A 94 1.11 -15.38 -0.26
CA LYS A 94 2.22 -15.24 -1.20
C LYS A 94 1.99 -14.06 -2.13
N SER A 95 3.09 -13.61 -2.74
CA SER A 95 3.04 -12.61 -3.80
C SER A 95 2.32 -13.17 -5.04
N LEU A 96 1.65 -12.30 -5.78
CA LEU A 96 1.05 -12.65 -7.07
C LEU A 96 2.14 -12.62 -8.15
N LEU A 97 2.31 -13.74 -8.86
CA LEU A 97 3.21 -13.85 -10.00
C LEU A 97 2.44 -13.69 -11.32
N PRO A 98 3.04 -13.14 -12.39
CA PRO A 98 2.33 -12.93 -13.65
C PRO A 98 1.77 -14.20 -14.30
N VAL A 99 2.40 -15.36 -14.11
CA VAL A 99 1.91 -16.66 -14.60
C VAL A 99 0.50 -16.99 -14.12
N GLY A 100 0.14 -16.50 -12.92
CA GLY A 100 -1.16 -16.70 -12.29
C GLY A 100 -2.24 -15.71 -12.72
N VAL A 101 -1.88 -14.69 -13.51
CA VAL A 101 -2.81 -13.67 -14.02
C VAL A 101 -3.34 -14.14 -15.37
N SER A 102 -4.67 -14.32 -15.44
CA SER A 102 -5.37 -14.76 -16.64
C SER A 102 -5.81 -13.62 -17.54
N GLU A 103 -6.13 -12.46 -16.97
CA GLU A 103 -6.58 -11.29 -17.70
C GLU A 103 -6.23 -10.01 -16.93
N VAL A 104 -5.97 -8.93 -17.66
CA VAL A 104 -5.70 -7.59 -17.10
C VAL A 104 -6.73 -6.61 -17.66
N ARG A 105 -7.52 -5.99 -16.78
CA ARG A 105 -8.60 -5.06 -17.12
C ARG A 105 -8.32 -3.65 -16.59
N GLY A 106 -8.80 -2.65 -17.33
CA GLY A 106 -8.56 -1.23 -17.03
C GLY A 106 -7.16 -0.77 -17.48
N ASP A 107 -6.89 0.51 -17.26
CA ASP A 107 -5.61 1.14 -17.57
C ASP A 107 -5.03 1.78 -16.31
N PHE A 108 -3.80 1.40 -16.01
CA PHE A 108 -3.10 1.74 -14.78
C PHE A 108 -1.59 1.76 -15.03
N ASP A 109 -0.88 2.53 -14.23
CA ASP A 109 0.57 2.58 -14.23
C ASP A 109 1.16 1.74 -13.10
N GLU A 110 2.48 1.56 -13.13
CA GLU A 110 3.18 0.97 -12.00
C GLU A 110 2.94 1.79 -10.73
N GLY A 111 2.73 1.11 -9.60
CA GLY A 111 2.49 1.75 -8.32
C GLY A 111 1.02 2.08 -8.07
N ASP A 112 0.16 1.93 -9.08
CA ASP A 112 -1.29 2.02 -8.90
C ASP A 112 -1.82 0.81 -8.13
N VAL A 113 -3.01 0.99 -7.57
CA VAL A 113 -3.71 -0.06 -6.81
C VAL A 113 -4.82 -0.65 -7.67
N VAL A 114 -4.80 -1.98 -7.77
CA VAL A 114 -5.72 -2.76 -8.61
C VAL A 114 -6.41 -3.86 -7.79
N GLU A 115 -7.59 -4.26 -8.25
CA GLU A 115 -8.33 -5.37 -7.67
C GLU A 115 -7.73 -6.69 -8.13
N ILE A 116 -7.68 -7.68 -7.26
CA ILE A 116 -7.34 -9.06 -7.61
C ILE A 116 -8.63 -9.87 -7.50
N VAL A 117 -9.05 -10.43 -8.62
CA VAL A 117 -10.38 -11.05 -8.79
C VAL A 117 -10.21 -12.51 -9.21
N HIS A 118 -10.90 -13.41 -8.53
CA HIS A 118 -10.89 -14.82 -8.88
C HIS A 118 -11.61 -15.04 -10.22
N GLN A 119 -10.95 -15.73 -11.17
CA GLN A 119 -11.48 -15.89 -12.53
C GLN A 119 -12.85 -16.59 -12.58
N ASP A 120 -13.03 -17.66 -11.78
CA ASP A 120 -14.24 -18.50 -11.88
C ASP A 120 -15.43 -17.93 -11.07
N THR A 121 -15.18 -17.38 -9.88
CA THR A 121 -16.25 -16.84 -9.02
C THR A 121 -16.56 -15.37 -9.31
N GLY A 122 -15.63 -14.64 -9.93
CA GLY A 122 -15.74 -13.19 -10.11
C GLY A 122 -15.58 -12.38 -8.82
N GLU A 123 -15.23 -13.04 -7.71
CA GLU A 123 -15.09 -12.40 -6.40
C GLU A 123 -13.76 -11.65 -6.29
N ARG A 124 -13.80 -10.46 -5.69
CA ARG A 124 -12.58 -9.73 -5.33
C ARG A 124 -11.97 -10.32 -4.07
N ILE A 125 -10.85 -11.01 -4.23
CA ILE A 125 -10.15 -11.68 -3.13
C ILE A 125 -9.13 -10.78 -2.43
N ALA A 126 -8.60 -9.78 -3.14
CA ALA A 126 -7.59 -8.88 -2.61
C ALA A 126 -7.52 -7.56 -3.39
N VAL A 127 -6.78 -6.62 -2.83
CA VAL A 127 -6.32 -5.40 -3.49
C VAL A 127 -4.80 -5.31 -3.34
N GLY A 128 -4.12 -4.71 -4.30
CA GLY A 128 -2.68 -4.54 -4.17
C GLY A 128 -2.06 -3.56 -5.15
N GLN A 129 -0.85 -3.14 -4.81
CA GLN A 129 -0.05 -2.24 -5.64
C GLN A 129 0.69 -3.03 -6.73
N VAL A 130 0.50 -2.67 -7.99
CA VAL A 130 1.13 -3.36 -9.12
C VAL A 130 2.55 -2.89 -9.39
N ASN A 131 3.41 -3.82 -9.81
CA ASN A 131 4.78 -3.53 -10.25
C ASN A 131 4.90 -3.30 -11.77
N PHE A 132 3.79 -3.37 -12.50
CA PHE A 132 3.74 -3.23 -13.95
C PHE A 132 2.67 -2.23 -14.36
N SER A 133 2.91 -1.50 -15.44
CA SER A 133 1.85 -0.81 -16.18
C SER A 133 0.87 -1.83 -16.77
N SER A 134 -0.37 -1.44 -17.07
CA SER A 134 -1.36 -2.33 -17.70
C SER A 134 -0.84 -2.89 -19.04
N ARG A 135 -0.06 -2.11 -19.79
CA ARG A 135 0.56 -2.54 -21.05
C ARG A 135 1.54 -3.68 -20.85
N ASP A 136 2.45 -3.55 -19.88
CA ASP A 136 3.47 -4.58 -19.65
C ASP A 136 2.90 -5.77 -18.88
N ALA A 137 1.97 -5.54 -17.95
CA ALA A 137 1.23 -6.59 -17.26
C ALA A 137 0.53 -7.53 -18.25
N ARG A 138 -0.12 -6.99 -19.30
CA ARG A 138 -0.74 -7.79 -20.38
C ARG A 138 0.27 -8.63 -21.16
N ARG A 139 1.51 -8.16 -21.31
CA ARG A 139 2.57 -8.87 -22.05
C ARG A 139 3.16 -10.03 -21.25
N VAL A 140 3.23 -9.90 -19.92
CA VAL A 140 3.80 -10.93 -19.03
C VAL A 140 2.74 -11.81 -18.35
N ALA A 141 1.46 -11.48 -18.47
CA ALA A 141 0.37 -12.32 -17.97
C ALA A 141 0.45 -13.73 -18.59
N ARG A 142 0.23 -14.76 -17.77
CA ARG A 142 0.40 -16.18 -18.12
C ARG A 142 1.84 -16.62 -18.46
N GLU A 143 2.81 -15.72 -18.42
CA GLU A 143 4.19 -16.05 -18.74
C GLU A 143 5.01 -16.41 -17.49
N ARG A 144 5.98 -17.31 -17.68
CA ARG A 144 6.95 -17.65 -16.63
C ARG A 144 8.05 -16.59 -16.61
N THR A 145 8.60 -16.34 -15.43
CA THR A 145 9.68 -15.35 -15.21
C THR A 145 10.86 -15.52 -16.16
N GLU A 146 11.22 -16.77 -16.49
CA GLU A 146 12.31 -17.10 -17.42
C GLU A 146 12.11 -16.52 -18.84
N GLN A 147 10.87 -16.16 -19.20
CA GLN A 147 10.54 -15.60 -20.50
C GLN A 147 10.54 -14.06 -20.50
N PHE A 148 10.69 -13.42 -19.33
CA PHE A 148 10.49 -11.97 -19.18
C PHE A 148 11.58 -11.18 -19.91
N ASP A 149 12.83 -11.64 -19.89
CA ASP A 149 13.91 -10.97 -20.62
C ASP A 149 13.63 -10.88 -22.12
N ARG A 150 13.03 -11.94 -22.68
CA ARG A 150 12.59 -11.97 -24.08
C ARG A 150 11.41 -11.02 -24.33
N ILE A 151 10.49 -10.92 -23.37
CA ILE A 151 9.27 -10.14 -23.51
C ILE A 151 9.54 -8.65 -23.32
N LEU A 152 10.34 -8.26 -22.32
CA LEU A 152 10.52 -6.87 -21.85
C LEU A 152 11.87 -6.25 -22.26
N GLY A 153 12.87 -7.06 -22.62
CA GLY A 153 14.05 -6.59 -23.34
C GLY A 153 15.22 -6.03 -22.52
N ASN A 154 15.26 -6.17 -21.18
CA ASN A 154 16.47 -6.23 -20.32
C ASN A 154 16.15 -6.14 -18.81
N ASN A 155 16.93 -6.89 -18.01
CA ASN A 155 17.14 -6.91 -16.55
C ASN A 155 16.56 -5.73 -15.72
N GLU A 156 15.30 -5.85 -15.32
CA GLU A 156 14.81 -5.12 -14.14
C GLU A 156 14.17 -6.10 -13.15
N GLU A 157 14.30 -5.78 -11.86
CA GLU A 157 13.91 -6.56 -10.65
C GLU A 157 12.40 -6.86 -10.53
N ARG A 158 11.67 -7.05 -11.62
CA ARG A 158 10.21 -7.19 -11.62
C ARG A 158 9.79 -8.57 -12.07
N VAL A 159 10.01 -9.51 -11.16
CA VAL A 159 9.57 -10.91 -11.27
C VAL A 159 8.13 -11.09 -10.77
N VAL A 160 7.66 -10.15 -9.96
CA VAL A 160 6.44 -10.26 -9.15
C VAL A 160 5.42 -9.24 -9.63
N MET A 161 4.18 -9.68 -9.91
CA MET A 161 3.08 -8.79 -10.34
C MET A 161 2.64 -7.87 -9.20
N VAL A 162 2.37 -8.45 -8.03
CA VAL A 162 2.02 -7.74 -6.79
C VAL A 162 2.74 -8.42 -5.64
N HIS A 163 3.56 -7.68 -4.90
CA HIS A 163 4.29 -8.21 -3.75
C HIS A 163 3.35 -8.44 -2.56
N ARG A 164 3.55 -9.51 -1.77
CA ARG A 164 2.71 -9.85 -0.60
C ARG A 164 2.60 -8.75 0.46
N ASP A 165 3.61 -7.90 0.57
CA ASP A 165 3.63 -6.78 1.53
C ASP A 165 2.81 -5.59 1.02
N ASN A 166 2.58 -5.52 -0.29
CA ASN A 166 1.74 -4.54 -0.97
C ASN A 166 0.38 -5.14 -1.39
N LEU A 167 -0.04 -6.21 -0.71
CA LEU A 167 -1.30 -6.91 -0.95
C LEU A 167 -2.11 -6.96 0.35
N ALA A 168 -3.40 -6.61 0.25
CA ALA A 168 -4.36 -6.70 1.33
C ALA A 168 -5.54 -7.59 0.90
N LEU A 169 -5.86 -8.61 1.70
CA LEU A 169 -7.00 -9.49 1.45
C LEU A 169 -8.30 -8.71 1.70
N THR A 170 -9.29 -8.97 0.85
CA THR A 170 -10.67 -8.49 1.08
C THR A 170 -11.33 -9.48 2.04
N MET A 171 -12.00 -8.97 3.09
CA MET A 171 -12.81 -9.79 4.01
C MET A 171 -14.17 -10.11 3.40
#